data_AF-A0A2V7GJN6-F1
#
_entry.id   AF-A0A2V7GJN6-F1
#
_cell.length_a   1.000
_cell.length_b   1.000
_cell.length_c   1.000
_cell.angle_alpha   90.00
_cell.angle_beta   90.00
_cell.angle_gamma   90.00
#
_symmetry.space_group_name_H-M   'P 1'
#
loop_
_entity.id
_entity.type
_entity.pdbx_description
1 polymer ?
#
loop_
_entity_poly.entity_id
_entity_poly.type
_entity_poly.pdbx_seq_one_letter_code
_entity_poly.pdbx_strand_id
1 'polypeptide(L)' 'AIEAADLERDRRPLAHRYLGAAMGDRYVESTRDDVGNVLVRMRPERWLTVDYAKHTRRRESRARG' A
#
# COMPACT_ATOMS: atom_id res chain seq x y z
N ALA A 1 20.91 3.34 6.86
CA ALA A 1 20.99 4.81 6.82
C ALA A 1 19.64 5.35 6.38
N ILE A 2 19.22 6.50 6.92
CA ILE A 2 18.06 7.25 6.44
C ILE A 2 18.58 8.27 5.43
N GLU A 3 18.01 8.30 4.23
CA GLU A 3 18.41 9.22 3.15
C GLU A 3 17.19 9.95 2.58
N ALA A 4 17.41 11.02 1.81
CA ALA A 4 16.31 11.71 1.14
C ALA A 4 15.66 10.78 0.08
N ALA A 5 14.33 10.75 0.05
CA ALA A 5 13.60 9.97 -0.94
C ALA A 5 13.65 10.68 -2.30
N ASP A 6 13.98 9.93 -3.35
CA ASP A 6 13.90 10.39 -4.72
C ASP A 6 12.46 10.25 -5.25
N LEU A 7 11.98 11.25 -5.97
CA LEU A 7 10.59 11.28 -6.41
C LEU A 7 10.28 10.20 -7.44
N GLU A 8 11.15 10.01 -8.43
CA GLU A 8 10.89 9.10 -9.54
C GLU A 8 11.27 7.66 -9.20
N ARG A 9 12.37 7.47 -8.47
CA ARG A 9 12.86 6.15 -8.07
C ARG A 9 12.11 5.57 -6.87
N ASP A 10 11.73 6.39 -5.89
CA ASP A 10 11.22 5.90 -4.61
C ASP A 10 9.73 6.22 -4.40
N ARG A 11 9.29 7.45 -4.69
CA ARG A 11 7.90 7.89 -4.39
C ARG A 11 6.88 7.43 -5.44
N ARG A 12 7.14 7.66 -6.73
CA ARG A 12 6.19 7.33 -7.81
C ARG A 12 5.83 5.84 -7.86
N PRO A 13 6.77 4.89 -7.73
CA PRO A 13 6.44 3.47 -7.74
C PRO A 13 5.54 3.06 -6.56
N LEU A 14 5.72 3.69 -5.40
CA LEU A 14 4.91 3.42 -4.21
C LEU A 14 3.48 3.97 -4.38
N ALA A 15 3.35 5.19 -4.90
CA ALA A 15 2.05 5.77 -5.23
C ALA A 15 1.29 4.92 -6.25
N HIS A 16 1.96 4.47 -7.32
CA HIS A 16 1.37 3.57 -8.31
C HIS A 16 0.94 2.23 -7.71
N ARG A 17 1.74 1.64 -6.82
CA ARG A 17 1.43 0.36 -6.16
C ARG A 17 0.13 0.42 -5.35
N TYR A 18 -0.12 1.52 -4.64
CA TYR A 18 -1.26 1.63 -3.73
C TYR A 18 -2.48 2.33 -4.35
N LEU A 19 -2.28 3.21 -5.33
CA LEU A 19 -3.35 4.02 -5.93
C LEU A 19 -3.64 3.65 -7.39
N GLY A 20 -2.81 2.81 -8.01
CA GLY A 20 -2.79 2.63 -9.47
C GLY A 20 -2.09 3.79 -10.19
N ALA A 21 -1.79 3.60 -11.48
CA ALA A 21 -0.96 4.54 -12.24
C ALA A 21 -1.57 5.96 -12.30
N ALA A 22 -2.82 6.09 -12.76
CA ALA A 22 -3.44 7.39 -13.00
C ALA A 22 -3.63 8.23 -11.71
N MET A 23 -4.12 7.60 -10.64
CA MET A 23 -4.28 8.29 -9.35
C MET A 23 -2.94 8.51 -8.66
N GLY A 24 -1.99 7.59 -8.81
CA GLY A 24 -0.65 7.74 -8.28
C GLY A 24 0.11 8.91 -8.93
N ASP A 25 -0.02 9.11 -10.25
CA ASP A 25 0.57 10.28 -10.92
C ASP A 25 -0.02 11.60 -10.41
N ARG A 26 -1.34 11.67 -10.23
CA ARG A 26 -1.99 12.85 -9.64
C ARG A 26 -1.50 13.11 -8.22
N TYR A 27 -1.37 12.06 -7.42
CA TYR A 27 -0.89 12.15 -6.04
C TYR A 27 0.55 12.67 -5.98
N VAL A 28 1.44 12.14 -6.83
CA VAL A 28 2.83 12.58 -6.92
C VAL A 28 2.92 14.05 -7.31
N GLU A 29 2.13 14.49 -8.28
CA GLU A 29 2.12 15.90 -8.70
C GLU A 29 1.56 16.81 -7.60
N SER A 30 0.45 16.41 -6.95
CA SER A 30 -0.16 17.21 -5.88
C SER A 30 0.70 17.31 -4.61
N THR A 31 1.67 16.40 -4.45
CA THR A 31 2.58 16.35 -3.30
C THR A 31 4.03 16.65 -3.69
N ARG A 32 4.27 17.18 -4.90
CA ARG A 32 5.62 17.32 -5.46
C ARG A 32 6.53 18.17 -4.57
N ASP A 33 5.98 19.26 -4.07
CA ASP A 33 6.67 20.24 -3.23
C ASP A 33 6.71 19.86 -1.75
N ASP A 34 6.13 18.72 -1.37
CA ASP A 34 6.22 18.20 0.00
C ASP A 34 7.67 17.78 0.29
N VAL A 35 8.36 18.62 1.06
CA VAL A 35 9.74 18.42 1.50
C VAL A 35 9.81 17.51 2.73
N GLY A 36 10.94 16.84 2.91
CA GLY A 36 11.23 16.03 4.11
C GLY A 36 10.89 14.54 3.98
N ASN A 37 10.53 14.06 2.79
CA ASN A 37 10.39 12.63 2.54
C ASN A 37 11.75 11.91 2.66
N VAL A 38 11.78 10.81 3.41
CA VAL A 38 12.96 9.99 3.63
C VAL A 38 12.75 8.56 3.13
N LEU A 39 13.81 7.96 2.59
CA LEU A 39 13.85 6.55 2.26
C LEU A 39 14.42 5.75 3.42
N VAL A 40 13.68 4.72 3.83
CA VAL A 40 14.10 3.74 4.82
C VAL A 40 14.16 2.38 4.15
N ARG A 41 15.36 1.77 4.11
CA ARG A 41 15.54 0.38 3.67
C ARG A 41 15.69 -0.52 4.87
N MET A 42 14.89 -1.58 4.94
CA MET A 42 14.94 -2.57 6.01
C MET A 42 14.88 -3.99 5.46
N ARG A 43 15.53 -4.91 6.17
CA ARG A 43 15.35 -6.36 6.01
C ARG A 43 14.54 -6.83 7.24
N PRO A 44 13.30 -7.30 7.06
CA PRO A 44 12.56 -7.88 8.18
C PRO A 44 13.31 -9.08 8.76
N GLU A 45 13.51 -9.10 10.07
CA GLU A 45 14.14 -10.24 10.75
C GLU A 45 13.10 -11.25 11.23
N ARG A 46 11.93 -10.76 11.63
CA ARG A 46 10.79 -11.55 12.12
C ARG A 46 9.50 -10.89 11.64
N TRP A 47 8.52 -11.71 11.28
CA TRP A 47 7.25 -11.24 10.74
C TRP A 47 6.09 -11.93 11.45
N LEU A 48 5.13 -11.16 11.96
CA LEU A 48 3.91 -11.65 12.61
C LEU A 48 2.71 -11.06 11.88
N THR A 49 1.79 -11.92 11.42
CA THR A 49 0.52 -11.51 10.81
C THR A 49 -0.66 -12.10 11.55
N VAL A 50 -1.77 -11.37 11.56
CA VAL A 50 -3.09 -11.86 12.00
C VAL A 50 -4.11 -11.43 10.95
N ASP A 51 -4.99 -12.34 10.56
CA ASP A 51 -6.14 -12.05 9.69
C ASP A 51 -7.37 -11.75 10.56
N TYR A 52 -7.97 -10.58 10.34
CA TYR A 52 -9.19 -10.11 11.04
C TYR A 52 -10.46 -10.26 10.19
N ALA A 53 -10.42 -11.04 9.11
CA ALA A 53 -11.58 -11.31 8.28
C ALA A 53 -12.76 -11.84 9.12
N LYS A 54 -13.92 -11.19 8.99
CA LYS A 54 -15.15 -11.68 9.60
C LYS A 54 -15.72 -12.79 8.73
N HIS A 55 -15.78 -14.01 9.25
CA HIS A 55 -16.47 -15.10 8.57
C HIS A 55 -17.98 -14.82 8.55
N THR A 56 -18.52 -14.44 7.39
CA THR A 56 -19.96 -14.45 7.17
C THR A 56 -20.42 -15.91 7.07
N ARG A 57 -21.18 -16.40 8.06
CA ARG A 57 -21.79 -17.72 8.00
C ARG A 57 -22.86 -17.70 6.89
N ARG A 58 -22.55 -18.26 5.72
CA ARG A 58 -23.55 -18.49 4.65
C ARG A 58 -24.59 -19.48 5.19
N ARG A 59 -25.84 -19.06 5.39
CA ARG A 59 -26.94 -20.00 5.61
C ARG A 59 -27.29 -20.60 4.26
N GLU A 60 -26.95 -21.87 4.06
CA GLU A 60 -27.49 -22.65 2.95
C GLU A 60 -28.93 -23.05 3.29
N SER A 61 -29.89 -22.30 2.74
CA SER A 61 -31.29 -22.71 2.71
C SER A 61 -31.46 -23.77 1.65
N ARG A 62 -31.61 -25.01 2.10
CA ARG A 62 -32.02 -26.20 1.34
C ARG A 62 -33.27 -25.93 0.51
N ALA A 63 -33.21 -26.06 -0.81
CA ALA A 63 -34.39 -26.35 -1.63
C ALA A 63 -34.34 -27.84 -1.99
N ARG A 64 -35.22 -28.61 -1.36
CA ARG A 64 -35.58 -29.97 -1.78
C ARG A 64 -36.30 -29.86 -3.13
N GLY A 65 -35.80 -30.58 -4.13
CA GLY A 65 -36.58 -31.06 -5.28
C GLY A 65 -36.73 -32.55 -5.13
#